data_AF-A0A559QTJ5-F1
#
_entry.id   AF-A0A559QTJ5-F1
#
_cell.length_a   1.000
_cell.length_b   1.000
_cell.length_c   1.000
_cell.angle_alpha   90.00
_cell.angle_beta   90.00
_cell.angle_gamma   90.00
#
_symmetry.space_group_name_H-M   'P 1'
#
loop_
_entity.id
_entity.type
_entity.pdbx_description
1 polymer ?
#
loop_
_entity_poly.entity_id
_entity_poly.type
_entity_poly.pdbx_seq_one_letter_code
_entity_poly.pdbx_strand_id
1 'polypeptide(L)'
;MSFSFYLNNINDLPLTETLLATGYNDIAFVEEPSPDNDRWPRSLSHIYRNKISARALEIDYDGEQFQVRIMAASSPDDYKLALKLVWCIAKKYQAEIRPENSDALDLKGFSEQFNGAWVKQDCKANLQMLLGQVFKNPESTVQVSGIERSMRIGPRVAAQLQNNKATVAKSFYRRLHLLNYFEHEDIHQAHIVIMKADDAASEVHISSYAENTPTLIADSDTVVSLSPTSALQSSENKEGLYLPLPQCADLLGDNCLWVSENLLFAEALSGEAWARFYEQFKERAENDPMVFAVTADATQPATAAPEAEQKDELGLSKEQLEKLSYGPLAVFFTVAAADGDIDNKEIASFQRSLVQGLITESKIMQAAAALTLMNFEAIVQKFVEQELMPAQVLVDLVAILKHNAQKGDALLFCNSLVSLGTKVAEASGGWFGLFGNKISRREKEAIASLKALLTIL
;
A
#
# COMPACT_ATOMS: atom_id res chain seq x y z
N MET A 1 2.02 -2.29 22.19
CA MET A 1 0.70 -1.77 22.58
C MET A 1 0.59 -0.36 22.06
N SER A 2 -0.61 0.13 21.80
CA SER A 2 -0.80 1.58 21.59
C SER A 2 -0.64 2.33 22.91
N PHE A 3 -0.46 3.64 22.86
CA PHE A 3 -0.47 4.52 24.03
C PHE A 3 -1.42 5.69 23.79
N SER A 4 -2.34 5.96 24.72
CA SER A 4 -3.32 7.04 24.60
C SER A 4 -3.13 8.17 25.62
N PHE A 5 -3.40 9.39 25.16
CA PHE A 5 -3.60 10.57 26.00
C PHE A 5 -5.04 11.07 25.84
N TYR A 6 -5.67 11.47 26.93
CA TYR A 6 -7.02 12.02 26.95
C TYR A 6 -6.99 13.45 27.49
N LEU A 7 -7.72 14.35 26.85
CA LEU A 7 -7.97 15.71 27.31
C LEU A 7 -9.49 15.94 27.37
N ASN A 8 -9.98 16.47 28.48
CA ASN A 8 -11.41 16.76 28.67
C ASN A 8 -11.67 18.27 28.60
N ASN A 9 -12.95 18.65 28.47
CA ASN A 9 -13.41 20.04 28.40
C ASN A 9 -12.90 20.81 27.17
N ILE A 10 -12.68 20.11 26.05
CA ILE A 10 -12.25 20.69 24.77
C ILE A 10 -13.50 21.10 23.98
N ASN A 11 -14.14 22.17 24.45
CA ASN A 11 -15.30 22.75 23.79
C ASN A 11 -14.82 23.62 22.63
N ASP A 12 -15.01 23.13 21.39
CA ASP A 12 -14.64 23.78 20.13
C ASP A 12 -13.15 23.76 19.76
N LEU A 13 -12.75 22.99 18.74
CA LEU A 13 -11.35 22.80 18.32
C LEU A 13 -11.11 23.29 16.87
N PRO A 14 -10.70 24.57 16.67
CA PRO A 14 -10.32 25.09 15.35
C PRO A 14 -9.12 24.33 14.81
N LEU A 15 -9.27 23.69 13.65
CA LEU A 15 -8.26 22.80 13.08
C LEU A 15 -6.96 23.57 12.77
N THR A 16 -7.05 24.60 11.92
CA THR A 16 -5.88 25.32 11.40
C THR A 16 -5.06 25.92 12.53
N GLU A 17 -5.72 26.57 13.49
CA GLU A 17 -5.04 27.15 14.65
C GLU A 17 -4.35 26.08 15.50
N THR A 18 -5.00 24.93 15.70
CA THR A 18 -4.47 23.81 16.48
C THR A 18 -3.24 23.21 15.81
N LEU A 19 -3.31 22.96 14.50
CA LEU A 19 -2.18 22.42 13.73
C LEU A 19 -1.03 23.42 13.67
N LEU A 20 -1.28 24.71 13.43
CA LEU A 20 -0.26 25.75 13.45
C LEU A 20 0.44 25.87 14.82
N ALA A 21 -0.30 25.71 15.91
CA ALA A 21 0.28 25.75 17.26
C ALA A 21 1.31 24.63 17.50
N THR A 22 1.24 23.52 16.74
CA THR A 22 2.26 22.46 16.82
C THR A 22 3.62 22.90 16.25
N GLY A 23 3.64 23.91 15.38
CA GLY A 23 4.83 24.35 14.66
C GLY A 23 5.23 23.45 13.48
N TYR A 24 4.42 22.44 13.15
CA TYR A 24 4.58 21.61 11.96
C TYR A 24 3.69 22.14 10.82
N ASN A 25 4.27 22.27 9.64
CA ASN A 25 3.59 22.72 8.42
C ASN A 25 3.30 21.57 7.44
N ASP A 26 3.59 20.34 7.85
CA ASP A 26 3.52 19.12 7.05
C ASP A 26 2.52 18.10 7.61
N ILE A 27 1.62 18.51 8.52
CA ILE A 27 0.58 17.63 9.04
C ILE A 27 -0.50 17.41 7.97
N ALA A 28 -0.82 16.16 7.70
CA ALA A 28 -1.86 15.71 6.77
C ALA A 28 -2.84 14.75 7.46
N PHE A 29 -4.01 14.56 6.85
CA PHE A 29 -5.02 13.58 7.25
C PHE A 29 -4.95 12.36 6.33
N VAL A 30 -5.26 11.17 6.86
CA VAL A 30 -5.62 10.02 6.03
C VAL A 30 -7.06 10.23 5.54
N GLU A 31 -7.32 9.93 4.26
CA GLU A 31 -8.43 10.38 3.39
C GLU A 31 -9.81 10.67 4.02
N GLU A 32 -10.26 10.00 5.09
CA GLU A 32 -11.53 10.30 5.77
C GLU A 32 -11.46 10.08 7.30
N PRO A 33 -12.19 10.87 8.10
CA PRO A 33 -13.06 12.00 7.74
C PRO A 33 -12.24 13.27 7.47
N SER A 34 -12.55 13.95 6.36
CA SER A 34 -11.97 15.24 6.05
C SER A 34 -12.48 16.30 7.03
N PRO A 35 -11.62 17.21 7.52
CA PRO A 35 -12.07 18.35 8.31
C PRO A 35 -13.08 19.20 7.55
N ASP A 36 -14.12 19.68 8.24
CA ASP A 36 -15.13 20.57 7.68
C ASP A 36 -15.10 21.93 8.40
N ASN A 37 -15.24 23.02 7.65
CA ASN A 37 -15.34 24.40 8.15
C ASN A 37 -14.28 24.76 9.21
N ASP A 38 -13.02 24.35 9.01
CA ASP A 38 -11.90 24.57 9.94
C ASP A 38 -12.14 23.99 11.35
N ARG A 39 -12.92 22.92 11.47
CA ARG A 39 -13.15 22.20 12.72
C ARG A 39 -12.57 20.81 12.67
N TRP A 40 -12.07 20.36 13.82
CA TRP A 40 -11.70 18.96 13.99
C TRP A 40 -12.94 18.06 13.80
N PRO A 41 -12.86 16.95 13.03
CA PRO A 41 -13.96 16.01 12.89
C PRO A 41 -14.46 15.48 14.23
N ARG A 42 -15.78 15.42 14.43
CA ARG A 42 -16.38 14.82 15.65
C ARG A 42 -16.49 13.30 15.53
N SER A 43 -15.37 12.67 15.26
CA SER A 43 -15.26 11.24 14.98
C SER A 43 -13.79 10.86 14.97
N LEU A 44 -13.54 9.55 14.82
CA LEU A 44 -12.21 9.03 14.58
C LEU A 44 -11.58 9.69 13.34
N SER A 45 -10.35 10.15 13.46
CA SER A 45 -9.54 10.71 12.38
C SER A 45 -8.10 10.26 12.52
N HIS A 46 -7.35 10.28 11.43
CA HIS A 46 -5.96 9.87 11.43
C HIS A 46 -5.10 10.98 10.87
N ILE A 47 -4.07 11.38 11.60
CA ILE A 47 -3.16 12.45 11.19
C ILE A 47 -1.71 11.96 11.19
N TYR A 48 -0.87 12.56 10.35
CA TYR A 48 0.54 12.21 10.25
C TYR A 48 1.35 13.38 9.71
N ARG A 49 2.67 13.34 9.84
CA ARG A 49 3.56 14.28 9.14
C ARG A 49 3.97 13.72 7.79
N ASN A 50 3.58 14.39 6.72
CA ASN A 50 3.84 13.96 5.35
C ASN A 50 5.33 13.77 5.10
N LYS A 51 5.72 12.64 4.49
CA LYS A 51 7.11 12.23 4.22
C LYS A 51 8.00 12.08 5.47
N ILE A 52 7.42 12.01 6.67
CA ILE A 52 8.19 11.88 7.91
C ILE A 52 7.64 10.72 8.74
N SER A 53 6.33 10.71 8.96
CA SER A 53 5.67 9.75 9.81
C SER A 53 5.77 8.33 9.27
N ALA A 54 6.03 7.37 10.16
CA ALA A 54 5.97 5.95 9.82
C ALA A 54 4.55 5.40 9.94
N ARG A 55 3.78 5.94 10.90
CA ARG A 55 2.39 5.58 11.19
C ARG A 55 1.57 6.82 11.51
N ALA A 56 0.26 6.75 11.26
CA ALA A 56 -0.64 7.82 11.61
C ALA A 56 -0.95 7.75 13.11
N LEU A 57 -1.16 8.92 13.71
CA LEU A 57 -1.82 9.03 15.00
C LEU A 57 -3.31 8.85 14.79
N GLU A 58 -3.94 8.11 15.69
CA GLU A 58 -5.38 7.99 15.74
C GLU A 58 -5.91 9.04 16.73
N ILE A 59 -6.88 9.83 16.27
CA ILE A 59 -7.45 10.93 17.02
C ILE A 59 -8.96 10.71 17.11
N ASP A 60 -9.47 10.62 18.33
CA ASP A 60 -10.91 10.56 18.58
C ASP A 60 -11.35 11.85 19.28
N TYR A 61 -12.39 12.49 18.74
CA TYR A 61 -12.91 13.74 19.27
C TYR A 61 -14.45 13.71 19.21
N ASP A 62 -15.12 13.88 20.34
CA ASP A 62 -16.58 13.83 20.42
C ASP A 62 -17.23 15.24 20.59
N GLY A 63 -16.41 16.28 20.69
CA GLY A 63 -16.85 17.65 20.97
C GLY A 63 -16.53 18.13 22.40
N GLU A 64 -16.15 17.23 23.30
CA GLU A 64 -15.80 17.52 24.70
C GLU A 64 -14.48 16.85 25.10
N GLN A 65 -14.29 15.59 24.72
CA GLN A 65 -13.09 14.81 24.95
C GLN A 65 -12.28 14.67 23.66
N PHE A 66 -10.97 14.89 23.78
CA PHE A 66 -9.99 14.70 22.71
C PHE A 66 -9.00 13.61 23.12
N GLN A 67 -8.94 12.53 22.36
CA GLN A 67 -8.00 11.42 22.54
C GLN A 67 -6.93 11.46 21.46
N VAL A 68 -5.66 11.33 21.86
CA VAL A 68 -4.52 11.11 20.95
C VAL A 68 -3.94 9.74 21.23
N ARG A 69 -4.04 8.82 20.26
CA ARG A 69 -3.51 7.46 20.35
C ARG A 69 -2.31 7.30 19.43
N ILE A 70 -1.19 6.88 20.03
CA ILE A 70 0.03 6.48 19.35
C ILE A 70 -0.03 4.98 19.11
N MET A 71 0.00 4.55 17.84
CA MET A 71 -0.08 3.14 17.50
C MET A 71 1.22 2.40 17.87
N ALA A 72 1.12 1.08 18.11
CA ALA A 72 2.31 0.27 18.35
C ALA A 72 3.31 0.39 17.18
N ALA A 73 4.62 0.41 17.47
CA ALA A 73 5.65 0.58 16.44
C ALA A 73 5.52 1.88 15.62
N SER A 74 4.95 2.94 16.20
CA SER A 74 5.12 4.31 15.68
C SER A 74 6.57 4.77 15.83
N SER A 75 7.01 5.67 14.97
CA SER A 75 8.38 6.23 14.98
C SER A 75 8.56 7.32 16.04
N PRO A 76 9.80 7.66 16.43
CA PRO A 76 10.04 8.79 17.32
C PRO A 76 9.42 10.11 16.85
N ASP A 77 9.29 10.34 15.54
CA ASP A 77 8.67 11.55 15.01
C ASP A 77 7.14 11.55 15.16
N ASP A 78 6.50 10.38 15.10
CA ASP A 78 5.07 10.22 15.39
C ASP A 78 4.79 10.53 16.87
N TYR A 79 5.65 10.05 17.77
CA TYR A 79 5.57 10.41 19.20
C TYR A 79 5.74 11.91 19.42
N LYS A 80 6.70 12.55 18.73
CA LYS A 80 6.88 14.01 18.84
C LYS A 80 5.65 14.76 18.35
N LEU A 81 5.02 14.32 17.26
CA LEU A 81 3.76 14.91 16.79
C LEU A 81 2.67 14.78 17.87
N ALA A 82 2.48 13.58 18.42
CA ALA A 82 1.46 13.32 19.42
C ALA A 82 1.65 14.18 20.68
N LEU A 83 2.86 14.17 21.25
CA LEU A 83 3.18 14.93 22.45
C LEU A 83 3.03 16.44 22.23
N LYS A 84 3.41 16.93 21.04
CA LYS A 84 3.27 18.34 20.68
C LYS A 84 1.80 18.74 20.53
N LEU A 85 0.99 17.90 19.90
CA LEU A 85 -0.44 18.12 19.76
C LEU A 85 -1.14 18.17 21.12
N VAL A 86 -0.91 17.15 21.97
CA VAL A 86 -1.43 17.08 23.34
C VAL A 86 -1.06 18.33 24.14
N TRP A 87 0.22 18.71 24.11
CA TRP A 87 0.71 19.88 24.85
C TRP A 87 0.04 21.18 24.37
N CYS A 88 -0.10 21.39 23.05
CA CYS A 88 -0.68 22.61 22.50
C CYS A 88 -2.18 22.73 22.84
N ILE A 89 -2.93 21.63 22.76
CA ILE A 89 -4.35 21.61 23.12
C ILE A 89 -4.50 21.83 24.64
N ALA A 90 -3.78 21.07 25.47
CA ALA A 90 -3.81 21.24 26.93
C ALA A 90 -3.51 22.68 27.35
N LYS A 91 -2.50 23.31 26.73
CA LYS A 91 -2.16 24.70 27.00
C LYS A 91 -3.26 25.68 26.60
N LYS A 92 -3.88 25.48 25.42
CA LYS A 92 -4.92 26.37 24.91
C LYS A 92 -6.18 26.33 25.78
N TYR A 93 -6.61 25.13 26.16
CA TYR A 93 -7.86 24.93 26.91
C TYR A 93 -7.67 24.83 28.43
N GLN A 94 -6.43 24.97 28.93
CA GLN A 94 -6.09 24.71 30.33
C GLN A 94 -6.57 23.34 30.81
N ALA A 95 -6.57 22.35 29.90
CA ALA A 95 -7.07 21.02 30.16
C ALA A 95 -6.01 20.17 30.90
N GLU A 96 -6.48 19.32 31.81
CA GLU A 96 -5.66 18.25 32.38
C GLU A 96 -5.36 17.20 31.31
N ILE A 97 -4.12 16.70 31.32
CA ILE A 97 -3.70 15.61 30.44
C ILE A 97 -3.81 14.31 31.22
N ARG A 98 -4.59 13.35 30.73
CA ARG A 98 -4.71 12.02 31.34
C ARG A 98 -4.06 10.97 30.45
N PRO A 99 -2.86 10.50 30.77
CA PRO A 99 -2.26 9.35 30.09
C PRO A 99 -3.01 8.07 30.46
N GLU A 100 -3.00 7.06 29.59
CA GLU A 100 -3.72 5.80 29.84
C GLU A 100 -3.26 5.00 31.07
N ASN A 101 -2.04 5.27 31.56
CA ASN A 101 -1.39 4.49 32.61
C ASN A 101 -0.94 5.34 33.82
N SER A 102 -1.41 6.58 33.95
CA SER A 102 -1.09 7.42 35.11
C SER A 102 -2.25 8.33 35.48
N ASP A 103 -2.12 8.98 36.64
CA ASP A 103 -3.04 10.03 37.04
C ASP A 103 -2.98 11.24 36.10
N ALA A 104 -3.95 12.15 36.26
CA ALA A 104 -3.99 13.42 35.53
C ALA A 104 -2.75 14.27 35.82
N LEU A 105 -2.21 14.90 34.78
CA LEU A 105 -1.01 15.73 34.82
C LEU A 105 -1.31 17.14 34.31
N ASP A 106 -0.62 18.11 34.89
CA ASP A 106 -0.48 19.44 34.30
C ASP A 106 0.59 19.44 33.19
N LEU A 107 0.77 20.59 32.53
CA LEU A 107 1.75 20.74 31.45
C LEU A 107 3.19 20.44 31.88
N LYS A 108 3.54 20.75 33.15
CA LYS A 108 4.88 20.56 33.67
C LYS A 108 5.15 19.08 33.92
N GLY A 109 4.27 18.41 34.66
CA GLY A 109 4.33 16.97 34.92
C GLY A 109 4.31 16.16 33.63
N PHE A 110 3.48 16.56 32.65
CA PHE A 110 3.47 15.95 31.33
C PHE A 110 4.83 16.07 30.62
N SER A 111 5.43 17.26 30.59
CA SER A 111 6.71 17.48 29.91
C SER A 111 7.89 16.78 30.62
N GLU A 112 7.83 16.66 31.95
CA GLU A 112 8.82 15.94 32.74
C GLU A 112 8.73 14.43 32.54
N GLN A 113 7.50 13.87 32.51
CA GLN A 113 7.25 12.43 32.38
C GLN A 113 7.40 11.94 30.93
N PHE A 114 6.81 12.63 29.96
CA PHE A 114 6.75 12.23 28.55
C PHE A 114 7.78 13.01 27.72
N ASN A 115 9.06 12.75 27.99
CA ASN A 115 10.19 13.40 27.35
C ASN A 115 10.89 12.49 26.31
N GLY A 116 12.01 12.94 25.74
CA GLY A 116 12.76 12.17 24.74
C GLY A 116 13.29 10.82 25.22
N ALA A 117 13.58 10.66 26.53
CA ALA A 117 13.98 9.37 27.09
C ALA A 117 12.80 8.39 27.13
N TRP A 118 11.60 8.86 27.50
CA TRP A 118 10.38 8.07 27.43
C TRP A 118 10.09 7.63 25.99
N VAL A 119 10.10 8.57 25.03
CA VAL A 119 9.89 8.23 23.59
C VAL A 119 10.83 7.13 23.14
N LYS A 120 12.13 7.25 23.46
CA LYS A 120 13.14 6.25 23.08
C LYS A 120 12.86 4.89 23.73
N GLN A 121 12.51 4.88 25.01
CA GLN A 121 12.22 3.65 25.76
C GLN A 121 10.95 2.96 25.22
N ASP A 122 9.89 3.73 25.00
CA ASP A 122 8.59 3.21 24.58
C ASP A 122 8.61 2.72 23.13
N CYS A 123 9.24 3.46 22.20
CA CYS A 123 9.51 2.98 20.84
C CYS A 123 10.25 1.65 20.85
N LYS A 124 11.31 1.54 21.67
CA LYS A 124 12.10 0.31 21.79
C LYS A 124 11.26 -0.84 22.36
N ALA A 125 10.52 -0.62 23.43
CA ALA A 125 9.71 -1.65 24.07
C ALA A 125 8.61 -2.16 23.13
N ASN A 126 7.90 -1.26 22.46
CA ASN A 126 6.84 -1.61 21.52
C ASN A 126 7.38 -2.37 20.31
N LEU A 127 8.51 -1.94 19.74
CA LEU A 127 9.14 -2.66 18.63
C LEU A 127 9.66 -4.03 19.06
N GLN A 128 10.27 -4.15 20.25
CA GLN A 128 10.72 -5.44 20.78
C GLN A 128 9.55 -6.40 21.02
N MET A 129 8.43 -5.90 21.51
CA MET A 129 7.22 -6.70 21.70
C MET A 129 6.67 -7.22 20.37
N LEU A 130 6.55 -6.33 19.38
CA LEU A 130 6.09 -6.66 18.03
C LEU A 130 6.99 -7.71 17.37
N LEU A 131 8.30 -7.43 17.30
CA LEU A 131 9.26 -8.33 16.66
C LEU A 131 9.46 -9.62 17.46
N GLY A 132 9.30 -9.57 18.78
CA GLY A 132 9.41 -10.73 19.65
C GLY A 132 8.37 -11.82 19.35
N GLN A 133 7.22 -11.47 18.76
CA GLN A 133 6.24 -12.46 18.29
C GLN A 133 6.77 -13.21 17.06
N VAL A 134 7.23 -12.48 16.05
CA VAL A 134 7.77 -13.06 14.80
C VAL A 134 9.06 -13.83 15.07
N PHE A 135 9.93 -13.33 15.94
CA PHE A 135 11.21 -13.97 16.25
C PHE A 135 11.06 -15.27 17.03
N LYS A 136 9.96 -15.45 17.77
CA LYS A 136 9.67 -16.69 18.51
C LYS A 136 8.98 -17.74 17.66
N ASN A 137 8.27 -17.31 16.61
CA ASN A 137 7.60 -18.19 15.67
C ASN A 137 7.94 -17.74 14.24
N PRO A 138 9.04 -18.22 13.66
CA PRO A 138 9.50 -17.77 12.34
C PRO A 138 8.46 -17.95 11.22
N GLU A 139 7.58 -18.94 11.35
CA GLU A 139 6.47 -19.19 10.40
C GLU A 139 5.31 -18.19 10.55
N SER A 140 5.28 -17.43 11.64
CA SER A 140 4.26 -16.40 11.83
C SER A 140 4.56 -15.18 10.98
N THR A 141 3.50 -14.55 10.49
CA THR A 141 3.58 -13.24 9.88
C THR A 141 2.82 -12.24 10.74
N VAL A 142 3.36 -11.02 10.85
CA VAL A 142 2.71 -9.90 11.53
C VAL A 142 2.57 -8.77 10.53
N GLN A 143 1.39 -8.15 10.52
CA GLN A 143 1.10 -6.99 9.67
C GLN A 143 1.15 -5.72 10.50
N VAL A 144 1.80 -4.69 9.95
CA VAL A 144 1.92 -3.36 10.56
C VAL A 144 1.41 -2.34 9.56
N SER A 145 0.28 -1.70 9.85
CA SER A 145 -0.26 -0.62 9.02
C SER A 145 0.65 0.62 9.08
N GLY A 146 1.12 1.08 7.93
CA GLY A 146 1.79 2.36 7.75
C GLY A 146 0.79 3.52 7.61
N ILE A 147 1.13 4.51 6.78
CA ILE A 147 0.20 5.59 6.38
C ILE A 147 -0.64 5.11 5.20
N GLU A 148 0.04 4.76 4.11
CA GLU A 148 -0.59 4.39 2.83
C GLU A 148 -0.67 2.88 2.65
N ARG A 149 0.26 2.13 3.25
CA ARG A 149 0.46 0.71 2.98
C ARG A 149 0.79 -0.07 4.26
N SER A 150 0.43 -1.35 4.27
CA SER A 150 0.79 -2.28 5.33
C SER A 150 2.13 -2.97 5.04
N MET A 151 2.98 -3.08 6.06
CA MET A 151 4.18 -3.90 6.03
C MET A 151 3.88 -5.29 6.58
N ARG A 152 4.20 -6.35 5.82
CA ARG A 152 4.18 -7.72 6.33
C ARG A 152 5.58 -8.08 6.81
N ILE A 153 5.68 -8.55 8.04
CA ILE A 153 6.90 -9.03 8.68
C ILE A 153 6.76 -10.53 8.87
N GLY A 154 7.52 -11.30 8.11
CA GLY A 154 7.61 -12.75 8.18
C GLY A 154 9.08 -13.18 8.22
N PRO A 155 9.41 -14.39 7.74
CA PRO A 155 10.76 -14.95 7.85
C PRO A 155 11.85 -14.05 7.25
N ARG A 156 11.62 -13.48 6.06
CA ARG A 156 12.67 -12.73 5.32
C ARG A 156 12.97 -11.39 5.97
N VAL A 157 11.93 -10.62 6.26
CA VAL A 157 12.07 -9.33 6.94
C VAL A 157 12.62 -9.55 8.34
N ALA A 158 12.13 -10.56 9.07
CA ALA A 158 12.60 -10.87 10.41
C ALA A 158 14.08 -11.23 10.43
N ALA A 159 14.55 -12.10 9.52
CA ALA A 159 15.95 -12.47 9.41
C ALA A 159 16.85 -11.25 9.19
N GLN A 160 16.49 -10.37 8.25
CA GLN A 160 17.25 -9.13 8.01
C GLN A 160 17.26 -8.19 9.22
N LEU A 161 16.14 -8.06 9.94
CA LEU A 161 16.10 -7.27 11.17
C LEU A 161 16.98 -7.88 12.28
N GLN A 162 16.99 -9.21 12.43
CA GLN A 162 17.81 -9.89 13.45
C GLN A 162 19.31 -9.75 13.22
N ASN A 163 19.75 -9.72 11.96
CA ASN A 163 21.16 -9.65 11.59
C ASN A 163 21.85 -8.38 12.11
N ASN A 164 21.10 -7.30 12.38
CA ASN A 164 21.69 -6.05 12.88
C ASN A 164 20.92 -5.47 14.09
N LYS A 165 21.02 -6.17 15.24
CA LYS A 165 20.37 -5.79 16.51
C LYS A 165 20.57 -4.32 16.93
N ALA A 166 21.72 -3.73 16.61
CA ALA A 166 22.04 -2.35 16.96
C ALA A 166 21.21 -1.32 16.17
N THR A 167 20.78 -1.69 14.95
CA THR A 167 20.06 -0.79 14.05
C THR A 167 18.64 -1.24 13.72
N VAL A 168 18.14 -2.31 14.36
CA VAL A 168 16.77 -2.86 14.17
C VAL A 168 15.72 -1.77 14.04
N ALA A 169 15.69 -0.80 14.97
CA ALA A 169 14.69 0.27 14.93
C ALA A 169 14.83 1.16 13.68
N LYS A 170 16.04 1.61 13.36
CA LYS A 170 16.31 2.41 12.16
C LYS A 170 15.94 1.63 10.90
N SER A 171 16.31 0.36 10.84
CA SER A 171 16.05 -0.54 9.71
C SER A 171 14.54 -0.80 9.54
N PHE A 172 13.81 -0.99 10.64
CA PHE A 172 12.36 -1.14 10.65
C PHE A 172 11.66 0.13 10.13
N TYR A 173 11.97 1.30 10.68
CA TYR A 173 11.32 2.55 10.26
C TYR A 173 11.69 2.94 8.83
N ARG A 174 12.90 2.62 8.35
CA ARG A 174 13.26 2.79 6.93
C ARG A 174 12.32 2.01 6.01
N ARG A 175 11.93 0.78 6.39
CA ARG A 175 11.01 -0.03 5.56
C ARG A 175 9.62 0.59 5.47
N LEU A 176 9.06 1.00 6.62
CA LEU A 176 7.78 1.72 6.63
C LEU A 176 7.85 3.02 5.83
N HIS A 177 8.96 3.76 5.94
CA HIS A 177 9.16 4.97 5.15
C HIS A 177 9.15 4.69 3.64
N LEU A 178 9.92 3.71 3.18
CA LEU A 178 9.93 3.29 1.78
C LEU A 178 8.53 2.87 1.32
N LEU A 179 7.79 2.07 2.10
CA LEU A 179 6.41 1.67 1.76
C LEU A 179 5.46 2.86 1.62
N ASN A 180 5.58 3.83 2.52
CA ASN A 180 4.69 4.99 2.53
C ASN A 180 5.03 5.98 1.41
N TYR A 181 6.31 6.15 1.07
CA TYR A 181 6.77 7.33 0.32
C TYR A 181 7.67 7.04 -0.89
N PHE A 182 7.82 5.80 -1.34
CA PHE A 182 8.68 5.49 -2.49
C PHE A 182 8.32 6.29 -3.75
N GLU A 183 7.05 6.64 -3.95
CA GLU A 183 6.59 7.46 -5.09
C GLU A 183 7.15 8.89 -5.07
N HIS A 184 7.72 9.33 -3.95
CA HIS A 184 8.36 10.63 -3.78
C HIS A 184 9.88 10.53 -3.73
N GLU A 185 10.43 9.33 -3.79
CA GLU A 185 11.85 9.07 -3.89
C GLU A 185 12.22 8.79 -5.35
N ASP A 186 13.50 8.96 -5.69
CA ASP A 186 14.02 8.59 -7.02
C ASP A 186 14.21 7.07 -7.09
N ILE A 187 13.12 6.32 -6.90
CA ILE A 187 13.07 4.86 -6.85
C ILE A 187 12.23 4.36 -8.01
N HIS A 188 12.84 3.53 -8.85
CA HIS A 188 12.12 2.88 -9.93
C HIS A 188 11.24 1.75 -9.38
N GLN A 189 9.96 1.76 -9.74
CA GLN A 189 9.10 0.59 -9.53
C GLN A 189 9.23 -0.32 -10.74
N ALA A 190 9.77 -1.53 -10.55
CA ALA A 190 9.95 -2.47 -11.64
C ALA A 190 8.59 -2.81 -12.27
N HIS A 191 8.50 -2.65 -13.58
CA HIS A 191 7.37 -3.17 -14.34
C HIS A 191 7.44 -4.70 -14.37
N ILE A 192 6.30 -5.35 -14.12
CA ILE A 192 6.18 -6.80 -14.22
C ILE A 192 5.69 -7.16 -15.61
N VAL A 193 6.52 -7.90 -16.35
CA VAL A 193 6.15 -8.51 -17.63
C VAL A 193 5.73 -9.95 -17.35
N ILE A 194 4.49 -10.29 -17.67
CA ILE A 194 3.99 -11.66 -17.55
C ILE A 194 4.22 -12.36 -18.90
N MET A 195 5.06 -13.40 -18.91
CA MET A 195 5.25 -14.27 -20.07
C MET A 195 4.47 -15.56 -19.84
N LYS A 196 3.69 -15.99 -20.84
CA LYS A 196 2.90 -17.24 -20.79
C LYS A 196 3.49 -18.26 -21.73
N ALA A 197 3.53 -19.52 -21.31
CA ALA A 197 3.89 -20.64 -22.17
C ALA A 197 2.78 -20.91 -23.19
N ASP A 198 3.11 -21.64 -24.27
CA ASP A 198 2.15 -22.00 -25.33
C ASP A 198 0.96 -22.82 -24.82
N ASP A 199 1.14 -23.54 -23.70
CA ASP A 199 0.10 -24.33 -23.05
C ASP A 199 -0.88 -23.50 -22.20
N ALA A 200 -0.64 -22.18 -22.07
CA ALA A 200 -1.40 -21.20 -21.29
C ALA A 200 -1.57 -21.51 -19.79
N ALA A 201 -0.99 -22.60 -19.29
CA ALA A 201 -1.10 -23.05 -17.89
C ALA A 201 0.10 -22.59 -17.04
N SER A 202 1.21 -22.25 -17.70
CA SER A 202 2.42 -21.79 -17.06
C SER A 202 2.66 -20.31 -17.37
N GLU A 203 2.93 -19.51 -16.35
CA GLU A 203 3.36 -18.12 -16.51
C GLU A 203 4.58 -17.81 -15.66
N VAL A 204 5.34 -16.81 -16.07
CA VAL A 204 6.48 -16.29 -15.33
C VAL A 204 6.41 -14.77 -15.27
N HIS A 205 6.66 -14.21 -14.09
CA HIS A 205 6.59 -12.78 -13.84
C HIS A 205 8.00 -12.22 -13.86
N ILE A 206 8.30 -11.31 -14.77
CA ILE A 206 9.65 -10.80 -15.00
C ILE A 206 9.72 -9.35 -14.58
N SER A 207 10.64 -9.03 -13.68
CA SER A 207 10.99 -7.65 -13.31
C SER A 207 12.39 -7.28 -13.78
N SER A 208 12.60 -6.01 -14.13
CA SER A 208 13.92 -5.53 -14.55
C SER A 208 14.64 -4.77 -13.44
N TYR A 209 15.94 -5.02 -13.29
CA TYR A 209 16.85 -4.25 -12.43
C TYR A 209 18.00 -3.68 -13.28
N ALA A 210 18.37 -2.42 -13.05
CA ALA A 210 19.27 -1.68 -13.91
C ALA A 210 20.39 -0.99 -13.12
N GLU A 211 21.54 -0.78 -13.77
CA GLU A 211 22.65 -0.03 -13.19
C GLU A 211 22.22 1.39 -12.81
N ASN A 212 22.74 1.91 -11.70
CA ASN A 212 22.47 3.24 -11.15
C ASN A 212 21.00 3.51 -10.81
N THR A 213 20.15 2.48 -10.81
CA THR A 213 18.71 2.65 -10.59
C THR A 213 18.30 1.87 -9.35
N PRO A 214 17.95 2.54 -8.23
CA PRO A 214 17.38 1.83 -7.10
C PRO A 214 15.98 1.37 -7.48
N THR A 215 15.63 0.12 -7.16
CA THR A 215 14.43 -0.52 -7.71
C THR A 215 13.62 -1.22 -6.64
N LEU A 216 12.30 -1.00 -6.64
CA LEU A 216 11.33 -1.83 -5.93
C LEU A 216 10.84 -2.95 -6.83
N ILE A 217 10.96 -4.19 -6.34
CA ILE A 217 10.59 -5.41 -7.04
C ILE A 217 9.58 -6.16 -6.18
N ALA A 218 8.37 -6.33 -6.69
CA ALA A 218 7.35 -7.13 -6.02
C ALA A 218 7.69 -8.63 -6.18
N ASP A 219 7.47 -9.39 -5.12
CA ASP A 219 7.67 -10.83 -5.11
C ASP A 219 6.34 -11.55 -5.35
N SER A 220 6.11 -11.89 -6.62
CA SER A 220 4.95 -12.63 -7.11
C SER A 220 5.45 -13.83 -7.92
N ASP A 221 6.32 -14.63 -7.31
CA ASP A 221 7.13 -15.64 -8.01
C ASP A 221 7.98 -15.02 -9.13
N THR A 222 8.50 -13.82 -8.82
CA THR A 222 9.18 -12.96 -9.79
C THR A 222 10.57 -13.47 -10.11
N VAL A 223 10.89 -13.47 -11.39
CA VAL A 223 12.24 -13.63 -11.92
C VAL A 223 12.79 -12.25 -12.27
N VAL A 224 14.02 -11.98 -11.88
CA VAL A 224 14.71 -10.73 -12.16
C VAL A 224 15.48 -10.89 -13.47
N SER A 225 15.41 -9.86 -14.31
CA SER A 225 16.25 -9.67 -15.48
C SER A 225 17.10 -8.42 -15.29
N LEU A 226 18.33 -8.43 -15.80
CA LEU A 226 19.19 -7.24 -15.78
C LEU A 226 18.99 -6.44 -17.06
N SER A 227 18.71 -5.14 -16.92
CA SER A 227 18.69 -4.24 -18.06
C SER A 227 20.13 -3.92 -18.46
N PRO A 228 20.58 -4.28 -19.68
CA PRO A 228 21.95 -4.03 -20.08
C PRO A 228 22.22 -2.53 -20.14
N THR A 229 23.28 -2.08 -19.47
CA THR A 229 23.81 -0.72 -19.66
C THR A 229 24.15 -0.54 -21.14
N SER A 230 23.99 0.68 -21.67
CA SER A 230 24.21 1.00 -23.09
C SER A 230 25.59 0.56 -23.65
N ALA A 231 26.59 0.38 -22.78
CA ALA A 231 27.92 -0.13 -23.13
C ALA A 231 27.99 -1.63 -23.47
N LEU A 232 26.98 -2.44 -23.12
CA LEU A 232 26.95 -3.89 -23.36
C LEU A 232 26.08 -4.31 -24.55
N GLN A 233 25.56 -3.34 -25.32
CA GLN A 233 24.65 -3.59 -26.43
C GLN A 233 25.39 -3.81 -27.76
N SER A 234 26.13 -4.91 -27.90
CA SER A 234 26.40 -5.45 -29.25
C SER A 234 25.15 -6.20 -29.72
N SER A 235 24.62 -5.79 -30.86
CA SER A 235 23.25 -6.06 -31.35
C SER A 235 22.91 -7.50 -31.75
N GLU A 236 23.79 -8.48 -31.60
CA GLU A 236 23.62 -9.78 -32.27
C GLU A 236 23.30 -10.97 -31.36
N ASN A 237 23.30 -10.85 -30.02
CA ASN A 237 22.77 -11.89 -29.13
C ASN A 237 22.42 -11.28 -27.76
N LYS A 238 21.20 -10.75 -27.64
CA LYS A 238 20.62 -10.40 -26.34
C LYS A 238 19.93 -11.64 -25.76
N GLU A 239 20.70 -12.67 -25.42
CA GLU A 239 20.15 -13.71 -24.54
C GLU A 239 19.84 -13.03 -23.20
N GLY A 240 18.56 -13.01 -22.83
CA GLY A 240 18.13 -12.46 -21.56
C GLY A 240 18.65 -13.36 -20.44
N LEU A 241 19.25 -12.77 -19.40
CA LEU A 241 19.66 -13.51 -18.20
C LEU A 241 18.58 -13.34 -17.13
N TYR A 242 18.13 -14.46 -16.58
CA TYR A 242 17.00 -14.53 -15.69
C TYR A 242 17.36 -15.28 -14.40
N LEU A 243 17.02 -14.70 -13.25
CA LEU A 243 17.30 -15.30 -11.94
C LEU A 243 16.14 -15.09 -10.96
N PRO A 244 15.68 -16.10 -10.20
CA PRO A 244 14.62 -15.93 -9.21
C PRO A 244 14.94 -14.83 -8.20
N LEU A 245 13.94 -14.03 -7.82
CA LEU A 245 14.12 -12.89 -6.92
C LEU A 245 14.82 -13.24 -5.60
N PRO A 246 14.53 -14.37 -4.91
CA PRO A 246 15.27 -14.74 -3.70
C PRO A 246 16.77 -14.93 -3.95
N GLN A 247 17.15 -15.58 -5.05
CA GLN A 247 18.55 -15.78 -5.40
C GLN A 247 19.24 -14.46 -5.80
N CYS A 248 18.52 -13.58 -6.48
CA CYS A 248 18.97 -12.22 -6.77
C CYS A 248 19.22 -11.42 -5.48
N ALA A 249 18.32 -11.51 -4.51
CA ALA A 249 18.47 -10.87 -3.19
C ALA A 249 19.69 -11.42 -2.44
N ASP A 250 19.94 -12.73 -2.50
CA ASP A 250 21.14 -13.34 -1.91
C ASP A 250 22.44 -12.81 -2.52
N LEU A 251 22.46 -12.58 -3.84
CA LEU A 251 23.61 -11.97 -4.53
C LEU A 251 23.80 -10.49 -4.17
N LEU A 252 22.71 -9.74 -4.01
CA LEU A 252 22.76 -8.33 -3.62
C LEU A 252 23.27 -8.15 -2.17
N GLY A 253 22.97 -9.11 -1.29
CA GLY A 253 23.40 -9.10 0.11
C GLY A 253 22.92 -7.83 0.83
N ASP A 254 23.85 -7.08 1.41
CA ASP A 254 23.55 -5.84 2.14
C ASP A 254 23.05 -4.69 1.23
N ASN A 255 23.16 -4.82 -0.10
CA ASN A 255 22.65 -3.83 -1.06
C ASN A 255 21.16 -4.03 -1.39
N CYS A 256 20.44 -4.84 -0.60
CA CYS A 256 19.00 -4.97 -0.73
C CYS A 256 18.29 -4.99 0.63
N LEU A 257 17.00 -4.67 0.60
CA LEU A 257 16.14 -4.59 1.76
C LEU A 257 14.81 -5.24 1.43
N TRP A 258 14.45 -6.33 2.11
CA TRP A 258 13.07 -6.80 2.11
C TRP A 258 12.23 -5.78 2.86
N VAL A 259 11.51 -4.93 2.13
CA VAL A 259 10.70 -3.85 2.69
C VAL A 259 9.43 -4.43 3.34
N SER A 260 8.86 -5.44 2.70
CA SER A 260 7.78 -6.29 3.19
C SER A 260 8.10 -7.73 2.76
N GLU A 261 7.38 -8.73 3.27
CA GLU A 261 7.56 -10.12 2.83
C GLU A 261 7.40 -10.33 1.34
N ASN A 262 6.71 -9.44 0.63
CA ASN A 262 6.44 -9.53 -0.80
C ASN A 262 7.04 -8.37 -1.61
N LEU A 263 7.99 -7.62 -1.04
CA LEU A 263 8.55 -6.44 -1.69
C LEU A 263 10.03 -6.27 -1.35
N LEU A 264 10.89 -6.39 -2.36
CA LEU A 264 12.32 -6.13 -2.26
C LEU A 264 12.64 -4.73 -2.76
N PHE A 265 13.45 -3.99 -2.01
CA PHE A 265 14.14 -2.80 -2.47
C PHE A 265 15.60 -3.15 -2.75
N ALA A 266 16.02 -3.05 -4.01
CA ALA A 266 17.40 -3.16 -4.43
C ALA A 266 18.01 -1.75 -4.52
N GLU A 267 19.13 -1.51 -3.85
CA GLU A 267 19.83 -0.22 -3.91
C GLU A 267 20.45 -0.01 -5.29
N ALA A 268 20.78 1.23 -5.65
CA ALA A 268 21.47 1.50 -6.90
C ALA A 268 22.91 0.97 -6.84
N LEU A 269 23.25 0.01 -7.71
CA LEU A 269 24.62 -0.44 -7.90
C LEU A 269 25.24 0.27 -9.11
N SER A 270 26.54 0.56 -9.03
CA SER A 270 27.27 1.28 -10.08
C SER A 270 28.69 0.76 -10.23
N GLY A 271 29.28 0.93 -11.42
CA GLY A 271 30.71 0.70 -11.66
C GLY A 271 31.16 -0.71 -11.27
N GLU A 272 32.20 -0.83 -10.45
CA GLU A 272 32.74 -2.13 -10.03
C GLU A 272 31.75 -2.98 -9.22
N ALA A 273 30.85 -2.35 -8.46
CA ALA A 273 29.86 -3.08 -7.67
C ALA A 273 28.82 -3.72 -8.58
N TRP A 274 28.35 -2.98 -9.60
CA TRP A 274 27.46 -3.51 -10.64
C TRP A 274 28.14 -4.60 -11.46
N ALA A 275 29.37 -4.38 -11.93
CA ALA A 275 30.11 -5.36 -12.72
C ALA A 275 30.29 -6.69 -11.96
N ARG A 276 30.64 -6.62 -10.67
CA ARG A 276 30.77 -7.82 -9.82
C ARG A 276 29.44 -8.54 -9.64
N PHE A 277 28.38 -7.80 -9.36
CA PHE A 277 27.04 -8.37 -9.23
C PHE A 277 26.59 -9.03 -10.54
N TYR A 278 26.82 -8.37 -11.69
CA TYR A 278 26.49 -8.88 -13.01
C TYR A 278 27.18 -10.21 -13.33
N GLU A 279 28.50 -10.32 -13.07
CA GLU A 279 29.21 -11.59 -13.31
C GLU A 279 28.68 -12.71 -12.41
N GLN A 280 28.42 -12.44 -11.13
CA GLN A 280 27.82 -13.42 -10.22
C GLN A 280 26.39 -13.81 -10.61
N PHE A 281 25.62 -12.84 -11.11
CA PHE A 281 24.27 -13.07 -11.62
C PHE A 281 24.32 -13.99 -12.84
N LYS A 282 25.21 -13.71 -13.79
CA LYS A 282 25.40 -14.49 -15.01
C LYS A 282 25.81 -15.95 -14.74
N GLU A 283 26.61 -16.21 -13.71
CA GLU A 283 26.99 -17.58 -13.33
C GLU A 283 25.82 -18.45 -12.85
N ARG A 284 24.71 -17.84 -12.41
CA ARG A 284 23.53 -18.53 -11.85
C ARG A 284 22.27 -18.36 -12.67
N ALA A 285 22.28 -17.42 -13.61
CA ALA A 285 21.11 -17.08 -14.41
C ALA A 285 20.87 -18.10 -15.52
N GLU A 286 19.62 -18.24 -15.90
CA GLU A 286 19.19 -19.01 -17.07
C GLU A 286 18.90 -18.07 -18.23
N ASN A 287 19.04 -18.60 -19.45
CA ASN A 287 18.75 -17.87 -20.68
C ASN A 287 17.25 -17.89 -21.06
N ASP A 288 16.51 -18.86 -20.53
CA ASP A 288 15.07 -19.04 -20.75
C ASP A 288 14.33 -18.85 -19.43
N PRO A 289 13.49 -17.80 -19.30
CA PRO A 289 12.75 -17.56 -18.07
C PRO A 289 11.69 -18.63 -17.81
N MET A 290 11.26 -19.39 -18.83
CA MET A 290 10.25 -20.44 -18.68
C MET A 290 10.73 -21.64 -17.87
N VAL A 291 12.05 -21.79 -17.67
CA VAL A 291 12.60 -22.78 -16.72
C VAL A 291 12.08 -22.54 -15.30
N PHE A 292 11.65 -21.32 -14.98
CA PHE A 292 11.07 -20.93 -13.69
C PHE A 292 9.54 -20.80 -13.72
N ALA A 293 8.88 -21.14 -14.83
CA ALA A 293 7.44 -21.02 -14.90
C ALA A 293 6.78 -21.92 -13.85
N VAL A 294 5.86 -21.33 -13.09
CA VAL A 294 5.07 -22.08 -12.11
C VAL A 294 3.85 -22.61 -12.86
N THR A 295 3.64 -23.93 -12.83
CA THR A 295 2.40 -24.50 -13.34
C THR A 295 1.29 -24.16 -12.36
N ALA A 296 0.17 -23.63 -12.86
CA ALA A 296 -1.00 -23.28 -12.04
C ALA A 296 -1.51 -24.45 -11.16
N ASP A 297 -1.16 -25.69 -11.50
CA ASP A 297 -1.60 -26.92 -10.83
C ASP A 297 -0.63 -27.50 -9.78
N ALA A 298 0.58 -26.98 -9.59
CA ALA A 298 1.57 -27.62 -8.68
C ALA A 298 1.19 -27.59 -7.18
N THR A 299 0.16 -26.85 -6.79
CA THR A 299 -0.32 -26.76 -5.39
C THR A 299 -1.65 -27.49 -5.14
N GLN A 300 -2.25 -28.17 -6.13
CA GLN A 300 -3.47 -28.98 -5.90
C GLN A 300 -3.29 -30.46 -6.30
N PRO A 301 -3.46 -31.42 -5.37
CA PRO A 301 -3.43 -32.84 -5.70
C PRO A 301 -4.61 -33.20 -6.60
N ALA A 302 -4.31 -33.72 -7.79
CA ALA A 302 -5.27 -34.12 -8.80
C ALA A 302 -6.15 -35.30 -8.33
N THR A 303 -7.42 -35.02 -8.05
CA THR A 303 -8.47 -36.04 -7.95
C THR A 303 -9.52 -35.79 -9.04
N ALA A 304 -9.47 -36.60 -10.09
CA ALA A 304 -10.44 -36.60 -11.17
C ALA A 304 -11.81 -37.10 -10.66
N ALA A 305 -12.72 -36.16 -10.45
CA ALA A 305 -14.15 -36.35 -10.24
C ALA A 305 -14.91 -35.43 -11.24
N PRO A 306 -16.14 -35.77 -11.65
CA PRO A 306 -16.80 -35.14 -12.80
C PRO A 306 -16.97 -33.62 -12.60
N GLU A 307 -16.74 -32.87 -13.69
CA GLU A 307 -16.64 -31.40 -13.85
C GLU A 307 -17.64 -30.59 -13.01
N ALA A 308 -17.41 -30.53 -11.70
CA ALA A 308 -17.88 -29.43 -10.89
C ALA A 308 -17.03 -28.22 -11.28
N GLU A 309 -17.68 -27.09 -11.56
CA GLU A 309 -17.05 -25.81 -11.88
C GLU A 309 -15.84 -25.58 -10.95
N GLN A 310 -14.63 -25.73 -11.49
CA GLN A 310 -13.40 -25.73 -10.70
C GLN A 310 -13.21 -24.32 -10.17
N LYS A 311 -13.44 -24.16 -8.86
CA LYS A 311 -13.24 -22.92 -8.14
C LYS A 311 -11.79 -22.86 -7.65
N ASP A 312 -11.17 -21.71 -7.81
CA ASP A 312 -9.82 -21.45 -7.33
C ASP A 312 -9.77 -21.29 -5.80
N GLU A 313 -8.60 -20.94 -5.25
CA GLU A 313 -8.42 -20.68 -3.82
C GLU A 313 -9.25 -19.49 -3.29
N LEU A 314 -9.76 -18.63 -4.18
CA LEU A 314 -10.63 -17.49 -3.86
C LEU A 314 -12.11 -17.90 -3.81
N GLY A 315 -12.42 -19.15 -4.17
CA GLY A 315 -13.80 -19.65 -4.28
C GLY A 315 -14.49 -19.22 -5.57
N LEU A 316 -13.74 -18.73 -6.55
CA LEU A 316 -14.23 -18.16 -7.80
C LEU A 316 -13.91 -19.09 -8.98
N SER A 317 -14.84 -19.17 -9.94
CA SER A 317 -14.53 -19.79 -11.23
C SER A 317 -13.82 -18.83 -12.16
N LYS A 318 -13.18 -19.35 -13.21
CA LYS A 318 -12.51 -18.54 -14.23
C LYS A 318 -13.45 -17.51 -14.88
N GLU A 319 -14.68 -17.90 -15.18
CA GLU A 319 -15.71 -17.01 -15.74
C GLU A 319 -16.08 -15.90 -14.75
N GLN A 320 -16.21 -16.24 -13.47
CA GLN A 320 -16.50 -15.25 -12.42
C GLN A 320 -15.36 -14.25 -12.28
N LEU A 321 -14.11 -14.71 -12.29
CA LEU A 321 -12.94 -13.85 -12.20
C LEU A 321 -12.81 -12.92 -13.42
N GLU A 322 -13.10 -13.42 -14.62
CA GLU A 322 -13.17 -12.59 -15.83
C GLU A 322 -14.22 -11.48 -15.68
N LYS A 323 -15.42 -11.78 -15.16
CA LYS A 323 -16.44 -10.76 -14.89
C LYS A 323 -16.00 -9.73 -13.84
N LEU A 324 -15.31 -10.16 -12.80
CA LEU A 324 -14.78 -9.27 -11.76
C LEU A 324 -13.69 -8.33 -12.32
N SER A 325 -12.95 -8.74 -13.36
CA SER A 325 -11.99 -7.88 -14.05
C SER A 325 -12.62 -6.68 -14.77
N TYR A 326 -13.94 -6.69 -15.01
CA TYR A 326 -14.63 -5.51 -15.53
C TYR A 326 -14.87 -4.44 -14.45
N GLY A 327 -14.78 -4.81 -13.17
CA GLY A 327 -15.07 -3.95 -12.02
C GLY A 327 -14.24 -2.65 -11.99
N PRO A 328 -12.90 -2.69 -12.09
CA PRO A 328 -12.09 -1.48 -12.08
C PRO A 328 -12.47 -0.49 -13.18
N LEU A 329 -12.73 -0.97 -14.41
CA LEU A 329 -13.15 -0.12 -15.51
C LEU A 329 -14.59 0.38 -15.34
N ALA A 330 -15.51 -0.44 -14.80
CA ALA A 330 -16.85 0.03 -14.48
C ALA A 330 -16.83 1.17 -13.45
N VAL A 331 -15.96 1.10 -12.44
CA VAL A 331 -15.73 2.21 -11.50
C VAL A 331 -15.20 3.44 -12.23
N PHE A 332 -14.17 3.29 -13.07
CA PHE A 332 -13.60 4.38 -13.85
C PHE A 332 -14.66 5.08 -14.71
N PHE A 333 -15.42 4.33 -15.52
CA PHE A 333 -16.49 4.90 -16.35
C PHE A 333 -17.62 5.51 -15.52
N THR A 334 -17.91 4.98 -14.33
CA THR A 334 -18.94 5.56 -13.44
C THR A 334 -18.51 6.91 -12.88
N VAL A 335 -17.23 7.05 -12.52
CA VAL A 335 -16.69 8.27 -11.90
C VAL A 335 -16.27 9.29 -12.95
N ALA A 336 -15.41 8.93 -13.90
CA ALA A 336 -14.87 9.84 -14.90
C ALA A 336 -15.95 10.38 -15.85
N ALA A 337 -16.94 9.55 -16.23
CA ALA A 337 -18.03 10.01 -17.08
C ALA A 337 -19.09 10.84 -16.34
N ALA A 338 -18.97 11.03 -15.02
CA ALA A 338 -19.99 11.76 -14.24
C ALA A 338 -20.12 13.23 -14.69
N ASP A 339 -19.01 13.85 -15.12
CA ASP A 339 -18.99 15.24 -15.58
C ASP A 339 -19.00 15.42 -17.10
N GLY A 340 -18.88 14.35 -17.88
CA GLY A 340 -18.94 14.42 -19.33
C GLY A 340 -18.00 13.43 -20.02
N ASP A 341 -17.28 13.94 -21.02
CA ASP A 341 -16.39 13.12 -21.85
C ASP A 341 -15.12 12.74 -21.09
N ILE A 342 -14.72 11.48 -21.26
CA ILE A 342 -13.46 10.95 -20.71
C ILE A 342 -12.32 11.30 -21.64
N ASP A 343 -11.26 11.92 -21.12
CA ASP A 343 -10.07 12.25 -21.90
C ASP A 343 -8.94 11.20 -21.76
N ASN A 344 -7.96 11.27 -22.67
CA ASN A 344 -6.82 10.34 -22.67
C ASN A 344 -5.92 10.46 -21.42
N LYS A 345 -5.92 11.61 -20.74
CA LYS A 345 -5.14 11.81 -19.51
C LYS A 345 -5.79 11.09 -18.35
N GLU A 346 -7.12 11.11 -18.26
CA GLU A 346 -7.88 10.36 -17.27
C GLU A 346 -7.67 8.86 -17.44
N ILE A 347 -7.68 8.36 -18.68
CA ILE A 347 -7.36 6.96 -19.00
C ILE A 347 -5.94 6.61 -18.54
N ALA A 348 -4.95 7.45 -18.87
CA ALA A 348 -3.56 7.22 -18.46
C ALA A 348 -3.38 7.30 -16.93
N SER A 349 -4.11 8.19 -16.26
CA SER A 349 -4.11 8.29 -14.80
C SER A 349 -4.72 7.04 -14.17
N PHE A 350 -5.85 6.57 -14.71
CA PHE A 350 -6.50 5.34 -14.28
C PHE A 350 -5.59 4.12 -14.43
N GLN A 351 -4.88 3.97 -15.56
CA GLN A 351 -3.91 2.88 -15.74
C GLN A 351 -2.83 2.87 -14.64
N ARG A 352 -2.31 4.04 -14.25
CA ARG A 352 -1.35 4.15 -13.13
C ARG A 352 -1.97 3.73 -11.80
N SER A 353 -3.20 4.16 -11.52
CA SER A 353 -3.93 3.75 -10.31
C SER A 353 -4.28 2.26 -10.32
N LEU A 354 -4.54 1.67 -11.50
CA LEU A 354 -4.82 0.25 -11.65
C LEU A 354 -3.59 -0.61 -11.38
N VAL A 355 -2.40 -0.16 -11.75
CA VAL A 355 -1.13 -0.80 -11.36
C VAL A 355 -0.94 -0.79 -9.84
N GLN A 356 -1.37 0.27 -9.13
CA GLN A 356 -1.40 0.25 -7.66
C GLN A 356 -2.38 -0.82 -7.12
N GLY A 357 -3.42 -1.15 -7.89
CA GLY A 357 -4.35 -2.26 -7.63
C GLY A 357 -3.71 -3.65 -7.63
N LEU A 358 -2.49 -3.81 -8.15
CA LEU A 358 -1.69 -5.04 -8.01
C LEU A 358 -1.04 -5.16 -6.62
N ILE A 359 -1.04 -4.09 -5.83
CA ILE A 359 -0.38 -3.98 -4.52
C ILE A 359 -1.43 -3.68 -3.44
N THR A 360 -2.59 -4.33 -3.51
CA THR A 360 -3.60 -4.25 -2.44
C THR A 360 -3.57 -5.48 -1.54
N GLU A 361 -4.29 -5.45 -0.43
CA GLU A 361 -4.47 -6.62 0.43
C GLU A 361 -5.48 -7.62 -0.13
N SER A 362 -6.29 -7.21 -1.13
CA SER A 362 -7.29 -8.09 -1.73
C SER A 362 -6.70 -8.93 -2.85
N LYS A 363 -6.74 -10.26 -2.71
CA LYS A 363 -6.30 -11.19 -3.75
C LYS A 363 -7.21 -11.11 -4.98
N ILE A 364 -8.52 -10.97 -4.75
CA ILE A 364 -9.49 -10.73 -5.84
C ILE A 364 -9.13 -9.44 -6.60
N MET A 365 -8.77 -8.35 -5.91
CA MET A 365 -8.36 -7.11 -6.58
C MET A 365 -7.10 -7.31 -7.42
N GLN A 366 -6.08 -7.97 -6.86
CA GLN A 366 -4.83 -8.23 -7.57
C GLN A 366 -5.09 -9.00 -8.86
N ALA A 367 -5.87 -10.10 -8.78
CA ALA A 367 -6.21 -10.92 -9.93
C ALA A 367 -7.07 -10.16 -10.95
N ALA A 368 -8.11 -9.44 -10.49
CA ALA A 368 -8.97 -8.64 -11.36
C ALA A 368 -8.19 -7.51 -12.05
N ALA A 369 -7.33 -6.79 -11.33
CA ALA A 369 -6.50 -5.71 -11.89
C ALA A 369 -5.50 -6.25 -12.92
N ALA A 370 -4.87 -7.40 -12.66
CA ALA A 370 -3.98 -8.04 -13.62
C ALA A 370 -4.72 -8.41 -14.91
N LEU A 371 -5.88 -9.06 -14.82
CA LEU A 371 -6.70 -9.39 -15.99
C LEU A 371 -7.21 -8.14 -16.73
N THR A 372 -7.56 -7.09 -15.99
CA THR A 372 -7.96 -5.80 -16.57
C THR A 372 -6.83 -5.20 -17.38
N LEU A 373 -5.61 -5.16 -16.83
CA LEU A 373 -4.43 -4.60 -17.51
C LEU A 373 -4.07 -5.40 -18.77
N MET A 374 -4.12 -6.73 -18.68
CA MET A 374 -3.83 -7.62 -19.82
C MET A 374 -4.81 -7.44 -21.00
N ASN A 375 -6.07 -7.11 -20.70
CA ASN A 375 -7.13 -7.00 -21.70
C ASN A 375 -7.67 -5.56 -21.82
N PHE A 376 -6.88 -4.56 -21.41
CA PHE A 376 -7.37 -3.21 -21.16
C PHE A 376 -8.10 -2.61 -22.35
N GLU A 377 -7.46 -2.59 -23.52
CA GLU A 377 -8.03 -2.01 -24.75
C GLU A 377 -9.33 -2.72 -25.16
N ALA A 378 -9.36 -4.05 -25.07
CA ALA A 378 -10.53 -4.84 -25.43
C ALA A 378 -11.71 -4.57 -24.48
N ILE A 379 -11.45 -4.46 -23.17
CA ILE A 379 -12.51 -4.19 -22.20
C ILE A 379 -13.00 -2.74 -22.33
N VAL A 380 -12.09 -1.77 -22.51
CA VAL A 380 -12.46 -0.36 -22.78
C VAL A 380 -13.36 -0.27 -24.00
N GLN A 381 -13.02 -0.96 -25.10
CA GLN A 381 -13.82 -0.97 -26.31
C GLN A 381 -15.25 -1.46 -26.04
N LYS A 382 -15.43 -2.53 -25.24
CA LYS A 382 -16.76 -3.04 -24.85
C LYS A 382 -17.60 -2.00 -24.09
N PHE A 383 -16.99 -1.17 -23.25
CA PHE A 383 -17.69 -0.07 -22.57
C PHE A 383 -18.06 1.06 -23.53
N VAL A 384 -17.15 1.44 -24.43
CA VAL A 384 -17.38 2.49 -25.44
C VAL A 384 -18.47 2.09 -26.42
N GLU A 385 -18.48 0.83 -26.86
CA GLU A 385 -19.50 0.24 -27.74
C GLU A 385 -20.81 -0.09 -27.02
N GLN A 386 -20.90 0.17 -25.71
CA GLN A 386 -22.08 -0.09 -24.89
C GLN A 386 -22.48 -1.57 -24.80
N GLU A 387 -21.54 -2.49 -25.06
CA GLU A 387 -21.73 -3.92 -24.78
C GLU A 387 -21.72 -4.21 -23.27
N LEU A 388 -20.97 -3.40 -22.50
CA LEU A 388 -20.94 -3.43 -21.05
C LEU A 388 -21.47 -2.12 -20.48
N MET A 389 -22.51 -2.21 -19.64
CA MET A 389 -23.04 -1.07 -18.89
C MET A 389 -22.40 -1.00 -17.51
N PRO A 390 -21.72 0.10 -17.11
CA PRO A 390 -21.01 0.20 -15.83
C PRO A 390 -21.88 -0.17 -14.62
N ALA A 391 -23.11 0.34 -14.56
CA ALA A 391 -24.03 0.03 -13.47
C ALA A 391 -24.38 -1.47 -13.39
N GLN A 392 -24.59 -2.13 -14.53
CA GLN A 392 -24.91 -3.55 -14.57
C GLN A 392 -23.71 -4.40 -14.15
N VAL A 393 -22.51 -4.06 -14.65
CA VAL A 393 -21.26 -4.73 -14.27
C VAL A 393 -21.07 -4.67 -12.75
N LEU A 394 -21.31 -3.51 -12.12
CA LEU A 394 -21.16 -3.35 -10.67
C LEU A 394 -22.20 -4.15 -9.88
N VAL A 395 -23.42 -4.30 -10.39
CA VAL A 395 -24.46 -5.15 -9.77
C VAL A 395 -24.08 -6.63 -9.86
N ASP A 396 -23.63 -7.09 -11.03
CA ASP A 396 -23.24 -8.48 -11.27
C ASP A 396 -22.03 -8.87 -10.40
N LEU A 397 -21.05 -7.97 -10.30
CA LEU A 397 -19.93 -8.00 -9.37
C LEU A 397 -20.37 -8.32 -7.94
N VAL A 398 -21.30 -7.53 -7.39
CA VAL A 398 -21.76 -7.69 -5.99
C VAL A 398 -22.45 -9.03 -5.82
N ALA A 399 -23.22 -9.48 -6.81
CA ALA A 399 -23.84 -10.80 -6.80
C ALA A 399 -22.80 -11.93 -6.80
N ILE A 400 -21.77 -11.85 -7.64
CA ILE A 400 -20.68 -12.83 -7.68
C ILE A 400 -20.00 -12.93 -6.32
N LEU A 401 -19.60 -11.79 -5.74
CA LEU A 401 -18.89 -11.73 -4.47
C LEU A 401 -19.73 -12.28 -3.32
N LYS A 402 -21.01 -11.89 -3.24
CA LYS A 402 -21.93 -12.32 -2.18
C LYS A 402 -22.11 -13.83 -2.12
N HIS A 403 -22.11 -14.49 -3.28
CA HIS A 403 -22.43 -15.90 -3.39
C HIS A 403 -21.19 -16.82 -3.44
N ASN A 404 -20.02 -16.31 -3.83
CA ASN A 404 -18.89 -17.16 -4.16
C ASN A 404 -17.60 -16.80 -3.40
N ALA A 405 -17.36 -15.52 -3.09
CA ALA A 405 -16.10 -15.10 -2.51
C ALA A 405 -16.08 -15.24 -0.98
N GLN A 406 -14.88 -15.43 -0.42
CA GLN A 406 -14.68 -15.35 1.02
C GLN A 406 -15.01 -13.93 1.51
N LYS A 407 -15.87 -13.81 2.54
CA LYS A 407 -16.40 -12.52 3.00
C LYS A 407 -15.33 -11.46 3.27
N GLY A 408 -14.20 -11.85 3.86
CA GLY A 408 -13.10 -10.94 4.17
C GLY A 408 -12.47 -10.33 2.92
N ASP A 409 -12.12 -11.17 1.94
CA ASP A 409 -11.49 -10.70 0.70
C ASP A 409 -12.46 -9.96 -0.22
N ALA A 410 -13.74 -10.37 -0.23
CA ALA A 410 -14.81 -9.65 -0.92
C ALA A 410 -14.94 -8.20 -0.43
N LEU A 411 -14.89 -7.97 0.88
CA LEU A 411 -14.92 -6.64 1.47
C LEU A 411 -13.67 -5.82 1.10
N LEU A 412 -12.48 -6.43 1.15
CA LEU A 412 -11.23 -5.77 0.75
C LEU A 412 -11.24 -5.38 -0.74
N PHE A 413 -11.80 -6.23 -1.60
CA PHE A 413 -11.96 -5.95 -3.02
C PHE A 413 -12.89 -4.77 -3.25
N CYS A 414 -14.06 -4.74 -2.62
CA CYS A 414 -15.00 -3.63 -2.70
C CYS A 414 -14.40 -2.31 -2.20
N ASN A 415 -13.67 -2.33 -1.08
CA ASN A 415 -12.96 -1.16 -0.58
C ASN A 415 -11.88 -0.67 -1.55
N SER A 416 -11.18 -1.60 -2.21
CA SER A 416 -10.18 -1.27 -3.22
C SER A 416 -10.80 -0.62 -4.46
N LEU A 417 -11.98 -1.08 -4.90
CA LEU A 417 -12.75 -0.46 -5.98
C LEU A 417 -13.23 0.95 -5.61
N VAL A 418 -13.71 1.17 -4.38
CA VAL A 418 -14.07 2.51 -3.90
C VAL A 418 -12.86 3.44 -3.88
N SER A 419 -11.74 2.99 -3.31
CA SER A 419 -10.49 3.78 -3.27
C SER A 419 -10.00 4.13 -4.69
N LEU A 420 -10.08 3.19 -5.62
CA LEU A 420 -9.77 3.44 -7.03
C LEU A 420 -10.67 4.53 -7.64
N GLY A 421 -11.98 4.47 -7.38
CA GLY A 421 -12.91 5.50 -7.82
C GLY A 421 -12.59 6.88 -7.24
N THR A 422 -12.24 6.97 -5.96
CA THR A 422 -11.81 8.23 -5.32
C THR A 422 -10.58 8.81 -6.01
N LYS A 423 -9.55 7.98 -6.24
CA LYS A 423 -8.32 8.41 -6.92
C LYS A 423 -8.55 8.89 -8.35
N VAL A 424 -9.48 8.27 -9.08
CA VAL A 424 -9.88 8.71 -10.43
C VAL A 424 -10.45 10.12 -10.38
N ALA A 425 -11.37 10.38 -9.44
CA ALA A 425 -12.00 11.69 -9.31
C ALA A 425 -11.00 12.78 -8.89
N GLU A 426 -10.08 12.44 -7.98
CA GLU A 426 -9.01 13.36 -7.57
C GLU A 426 -8.07 13.72 -8.72
N ALA A 427 -7.80 12.77 -9.61
CA ALA A 427 -6.96 13.00 -10.79
C ALA A 427 -7.68 13.80 -11.88
N SER A 428 -9.00 13.69 -12.01
CA SER A 428 -9.79 14.42 -13.02
C SER A 428 -9.90 15.92 -12.72
N GLY A 429 -9.89 16.32 -11.44
CA GLY A 429 -10.06 17.70 -10.99
C GLY A 429 -8.95 18.72 -11.36
N GLY A 430 -8.10 18.44 -12.36
CA GLY A 430 -6.88 19.18 -12.67
C GLY A 430 -6.77 19.73 -14.10
N TRP A 431 -7.51 20.80 -14.43
CA TRP A 431 -7.16 21.67 -15.55
C TRP A 431 -6.92 23.11 -15.04
N PHE A 432 -5.64 23.51 -14.99
CA PHE A 432 -5.04 24.73 -14.39
C PHE A 432 -4.92 24.71 -12.86
N GLY A 433 -3.72 24.36 -12.36
CA GLY A 433 -3.31 24.33 -10.95
C GLY A 433 -3.28 25.67 -10.20
N LEU A 434 -4.31 26.51 -10.39
CA LEU A 434 -4.60 27.72 -9.64
C LEU A 434 -5.90 27.62 -8.81
N PHE A 435 -6.74 26.62 -9.07
CA PHE A 435 -7.92 26.30 -8.27
C PHE A 435 -7.81 24.85 -7.83
N GLY A 436 -7.68 24.62 -6.52
CA GLY A 436 -7.22 23.34 -5.95
C GLY A 436 -8.06 22.12 -6.34
N ASN A 437 -7.47 20.93 -6.16
CA ASN A 437 -8.05 19.60 -6.36
C ASN A 437 -9.45 19.51 -5.76
N LYS A 438 -10.48 19.84 -6.54
CA LYS A 438 -11.86 19.75 -6.12
C LYS A 438 -12.54 18.71 -6.99
N ILE A 439 -12.72 17.53 -6.41
CA ILE A 439 -13.69 16.54 -6.87
C ILE A 439 -15.02 17.27 -7.08
N SER A 440 -15.60 17.09 -8.26
CA SER A 440 -16.85 17.74 -8.63
C SER A 440 -18.02 17.24 -7.78
N ARG A 441 -19.16 17.94 -7.87
CA ARG A 441 -20.37 17.48 -7.20
C ARG A 441 -20.85 16.14 -7.76
N ARG A 442 -20.78 15.92 -9.07
CA ARG A 442 -21.28 14.69 -9.70
C ARG A 442 -20.37 13.51 -9.41
N GLU A 443 -19.06 13.72 -9.41
CA GLU A 443 -18.09 12.70 -9.02
C GLU A 443 -18.28 12.28 -7.55
N LYS A 444 -18.53 13.24 -6.64
CA LYS A 444 -18.87 12.93 -5.24
C LYS A 444 -20.16 12.10 -5.13
N GLU A 445 -21.18 12.46 -5.90
CA GLU A 445 -22.45 11.70 -5.96
C GLU A 445 -22.24 10.30 -6.55
N ALA A 446 -21.37 10.14 -7.54
CA ALA A 446 -20.98 8.85 -8.12
C ALA A 446 -20.22 7.98 -7.10
N ILE A 447 -19.22 8.53 -6.41
CA ILE A 447 -18.46 7.82 -5.35
C ILE A 447 -19.39 7.43 -4.20
N ALA A 448 -20.31 8.30 -3.78
CA ALA A 448 -21.28 7.96 -2.74
C ALA A 448 -22.19 6.81 -3.16
N SER A 449 -22.64 6.81 -4.42
CA SER A 449 -23.44 5.72 -5.00
C SER A 449 -22.67 4.41 -5.10
N LEU A 450 -21.39 4.47 -5.49
CA LEU A 450 -20.47 3.32 -5.48
C LEU A 450 -20.30 2.75 -4.07
N LYS A 451 -20.01 3.60 -3.07
CA LYS A 451 -19.93 3.18 -1.66
C LYS A 451 -21.21 2.48 -1.23
N ALA A 452 -22.38 3.07 -1.51
CA ALA A 452 -23.67 2.51 -1.14
C ALA A 452 -23.92 1.13 -1.78
N LEU A 453 -23.59 0.97 -3.06
CA LEU A 453 -23.75 -0.29 -3.79
C LEU A 453 -22.81 -1.38 -3.27
N LEU A 454 -21.53 -1.05 -3.07
CA LEU A 454 -20.49 -2.01 -2.71
C LEU A 454 -20.50 -2.41 -1.22
N THR A 455 -21.22 -1.67 -0.36
CA THR A 455 -21.39 -2.01 1.07
C THR A 455 -22.50 -3.05 1.31
N ILE A 456 -23.16 -3.57 0.27
CA ILE A 456 -24.29 -4.51 0.39
C ILE A 456 -23.84 -5.97 0.70
N LEU A 457 -22.54 -6.23 0.73
CA LEU A 457 -21.92 -7.52 1.11
C LEU A 457 -21.88 -7.74 2.63
#